data_AF-D4LYI4-F1
#
_entry.id   AF-D4LYI4-F1
#
_cell.length_a   1.000
_cell.length_b   1.000
_cell.length_c   1.000
_cell.angle_alpha   90.00
_cell.angle_beta   90.00
_cell.angle_gamma   90.00
#
_symmetry.space_group_name_H-M   'P 1'
#
loop_
_entity.id
_entity.type
_entity.pdbx_description
1 polymer ?
#
loop_
_entity_poly.entity_id
_entity_poly.type
_entity_poly.pdbx_seq_one_letter_code
_entity_poly.pdbx_strand_id
1 'polypeptide(L)' 'MGFIDVVMFNPVIVSKRDMYETEEGCLSLDGVRKTTRYQEIEVEYYDFNWKKKRQRLSGWTAQICQHEIDHLSGKII' A
#
# COMPACT_ATOMS: atom_id res chain seq x y z
N MET A 1 -1.70 12.20 2.41
CA MET A 1 -2.74 11.63 1.53
C MET A 1 -4.00 12.49 1.70
N GLY A 2 -4.15 13.70 1.16
CA GLY A 2 -3.28 14.52 0.31
C GLY A 2 -4.00 15.05 -0.92
N PHE A 3 -5.15 15.73 -0.78
CA PHE A 3 -5.92 16.49 -1.79
C PHE A 3 -6.35 15.79 -3.11
N ILE A 4 -5.83 14.62 -3.48
CA ILE A 4 -6.06 13.96 -4.77
C ILE A 4 -6.07 12.43 -4.60
N ASP A 5 -7.03 11.76 -5.23
CA ASP A 5 -7.11 10.30 -5.29
C ASP A 5 -5.99 9.72 -6.16
N VAL A 6 -5.35 8.66 -5.67
CA VAL A 6 -4.31 7.93 -6.42
C VAL A 6 -4.89 6.60 -6.86
N VAL A 7 -5.11 6.46 -8.17
CA VAL A 7 -5.56 5.21 -8.79
C VAL A 7 -4.34 4.43 -9.29
N MET A 8 -4.20 3.18 -8.83
CA MET A 8 -3.14 2.28 -9.26
C MET A 8 -3.75 1.03 -9.91
N PHE A 9 -3.59 0.90 -11.23
CA PHE A 9 -3.92 -0.34 -11.94
C PHE A 9 -2.71 -1.26 -11.98
N ASN A 10 -2.93 -2.55 -11.71
CA ASN A 10 -1.91 -3.59 -11.68
C ASN A 10 -0.66 -3.21 -10.84
N PRO A 11 -0.83 -2.76 -9.57
CA PRO A 11 0.30 -2.36 -8.75
C PRO A 11 1.19 -3.56 -8.39
N VAL A 12 2.51 -3.34 -8.45
CA VAL A 12 3.52 -4.31 -8.05
C VAL A 12 4.56 -3.61 -7.18
N ILE A 13 4.76 -4.08 -5.95
CA ILE A 13 5.85 -3.62 -5.09
C ILE A 13 7.16 -4.23 -5.61
N VAL A 14 8.05 -3.39 -6.12
CA VAL A 14 9.34 -3.79 -6.71
C VAL A 14 10.51 -3.64 -5.74
N SER A 15 10.34 -2.89 -4.64
CA SER A 15 11.33 -2.77 -3.57
C SER A 15 10.64 -2.47 -2.24
N LYS A 16 11.21 -2.96 -1.12
CA LYS A 16 10.71 -2.75 0.24
C LYS A 16 11.87 -2.78 1.25
N ARG A 17 11.84 -1.90 2.25
CA ARG A 17 12.91 -1.78 3.27
C ARG A 17 12.34 -1.41 4.64
N ASP A 18 13.14 -1.66 5.67
CA ASP A 18 12.90 -1.25 7.06
C ASP A 18 11.56 -1.75 7.61
N MET A 19 11.54 -3.05 7.91
CA MET A 19 10.37 -3.74 8.44
C MET A 19 10.06 -3.28 9.86
N TYR A 20 8.78 -3.03 10.17
CA TYR A 20 8.33 -2.59 11.48
C TYR A 20 6.95 -3.17 11.84
N GLU A 21 6.69 -3.31 13.13
CA GLU A 21 5.37 -3.68 13.66
C GLU A 21 4.48 -2.45 13.74
N THR A 22 3.20 -2.63 13.38
CA THR A 22 2.20 -1.56 13.40
C THR A 22 0.82 -2.15 13.69
N GLU A 23 -0.17 -1.28 13.78
CA GLU A 23 -1.57 -1.62 13.94
C GLU A 23 -2.40 -1.04 12.80
N GLU A 24 -3.34 -1.83 12.29
CA GLU A 24 -4.24 -1.45 11.18
C GLU A 24 -5.69 -1.78 11.51
N GLY A 25 -6.59 -0.91 11.06
CA GLY A 25 -8.01 -1.22 10.87
C GLY A 25 -8.30 -1.43 9.38
N CYS A 26 -9.37 -2.15 9.06
CA CYS A 26 -9.86 -2.31 7.69
C CYS A 26 -11.37 -2.09 7.68
N LEU A 27 -11.91 -1.39 6.68
CA LEU A 27 -13.37 -1.25 6.56
C LEU A 27 -14.09 -2.61 6.36
N SER A 28 -13.37 -3.65 5.96
CA SER A 28 -13.88 -5.01 5.84
C SER A 28 -13.88 -5.80 7.16
N LEU A 29 -13.33 -5.26 8.25
CA LEU A 29 -13.19 -5.93 9.54
C LEU A 29 -13.44 -4.99 10.72
N ASP A 30 -14.16 -5.44 11.73
CA ASP A 30 -14.27 -4.68 12.97
C ASP A 30 -12.95 -4.70 13.77
N GLY A 31 -12.63 -3.55 14.36
CA GLY A 31 -11.49 -3.35 15.26
C GLY A 31 -10.14 -3.18 14.57
N VAL A 32 -9.08 -3.23 15.39
CA VAL A 32 -7.69 -3.01 14.99
C VAL A 32 -6.87 -4.28 15.26
N ARG A 33 -5.91 -4.60 14.39
CA ARG A 33 -5.03 -5.78 14.49
C ARG A 33 -3.58 -5.39 14.28
N LYS A 34 -2.67 -6.11 14.94
CA LYS A 34 -1.23 -5.98 14.71
C LYS A 34 -0.85 -6.61 13.39
N THR A 35 0.05 -5.96 12.65
CA THR A 35 0.63 -6.50 11.42
C THR A 35 2.05 -5.99 11.24
N THR A 36 2.74 -6.47 10.20
CA THR A 36 4.12 -6.08 9.88
C THR A 36 4.18 -5.42 8.51
N ARG A 37 4.81 -4.26 8.43
CA ARG A 37 4.92 -3.46 7.22
C ARG A 37 6.35 -3.02 6.97
N TYR A 38 6.61 -2.48 5.79
CA TYR A 38 7.87 -1.87 5.40
C TYR A 38 7.73 -0.35 5.42
N GLN A 39 8.66 0.33 6.09
CA GLN A 39 8.66 1.80 6.23
C GLN A 39 8.82 2.50 4.88
N GLU A 40 9.51 1.86 3.93
CA GLU A 40 9.71 2.35 2.58
C GLU A 40 9.39 1.27 1.55
N ILE A 41 8.65 1.64 0.51
CA ILE A 41 8.37 0.78 -0.65
C ILE A 41 8.55 1.55 -1.96
N GLU A 42 8.82 0.82 -3.04
CA GLU A 42 8.73 1.33 -4.41
C GLU A 42 7.71 0.47 -5.18
N VAL A 43 6.73 1.13 -5.80
CA VAL A 43 5.61 0.49 -6.50
C VAL A 43 5.60 0.90 -7.97
N GLU A 44 5.46 -0.09 -8.86
CA GLU A 44 5.15 0.13 -10.27
C GLU A 44 3.66 -0.14 -10.53
N TYR A 45 3.00 0.72 -11.29
CA TYR A 45 1.57 0.61 -11.61
C TYR A 45 1.24 1.41 -12.88
N TYR A 46 0.01 1.28 -13.37
CA TYR A 46 -0.54 2.17 -14.41
C TYR A 46 -1.53 3.16 -13.80
N ASP A 47 -1.44 4.44 -14.18
CA ASP A 47 -2.39 5.46 -13.75
C ASP A 47 -3.71 5.41 -14.55
N PHE A 48 -4.64 6.33 -14.25
CA PHE A 48 -5.92 6.45 -14.95
C PHE A 48 -5.82 6.66 -16.47
N ASN A 49 -4.67 7.16 -16.95
CA ASN A 49 -4.40 7.36 -18.37
C ASN A 49 -3.61 6.19 -18.97
N TRP A 50 -3.54 5.04 -18.29
CA TRP A 50 -2.75 3.87 -18.67
C TRP A 50 -1.26 4.18 -18.86
N LYS A 51 -0.73 5.19 -18.17
CA LYS A 51 0.70 5.51 -18.19
C LYS A 51 1.40 4.77 -17.07
N LYS A 52 2.48 4.07 -17.41
CA LYS A 52 3.33 3.40 -16.41
C LYS A 52 3.93 4.43 -15.46
N LYS A 53 3.81 4.17 -14.17
CA LYS A 53 4.37 4.94 -13.06
C LYS A 53 5.29 4.06 -12.23
N ARG A 54 6.26 4.71 -11.60
CA ARG A 54 7.12 4.13 -10.58
C ARG A 54 7.23 5.15 -9.46
N GLN A 55 6.81 4.78 -8.26
CA GLN A 55 6.66 5.71 -7.14
C GLN A 55 7.26 5.12 -5.87
N ARG A 56 8.07 5.92 -5.19
CA ARG A 56 8.53 5.61 -3.82
C ARG A 56 7.53 6.19 -2.83
N LEU A 57 7.14 5.36 -1.86
CA LEU A 57 6.26 5.72 -0.76
C LEU A 57 6.96 5.41 0.56
N SER A 58 6.67 6.21 1.58
CA SER A 58 7.22 6.00 2.92
C SER A 58 6.20 6.26 4.01
N GLY A 59 6.50 5.73 5.20
CA GLY A 59 5.69 5.84 6.41
C GLY A 59 4.24 5.45 6.18
N TRP A 60 3.32 6.29 6.64
CA TRP A 60 1.88 6.00 6.58
C TRP A 60 1.34 5.72 5.17
N THR A 61 1.86 6.41 4.15
CA THR A 61 1.43 6.16 2.76
C THR A 61 1.92 4.83 2.20
N ALA A 62 3.13 4.40 2.61
CA ALA A 62 3.61 3.06 2.29
C ALA A 62 2.76 2.00 3.00
N GLN A 63 2.41 2.22 4.27
CA GLN A 63 1.56 1.32 5.04
C GLN A 63 0.19 1.11 4.37
N ILE A 64 -0.52 2.19 4.05
CA ILE A 64 -1.81 2.13 3.33
C ILE A 64 -1.64 1.40 2.00
N CYS A 65 -0.63 1.74 1.20
CA CYS A 65 -0.46 1.12 -0.12
C CYS A 65 -0.20 -0.39 -0.02
N GLN A 66 0.59 -0.84 0.96
CA GLN A 66 0.78 -2.27 1.23
C GLN A 66 -0.55 -2.96 1.60
N HIS A 67 -1.35 -2.33 2.47
CA HIS A 67 -2.67 -2.83 2.85
C HIS A 67 -3.60 -3.01 1.65
N GLU A 68 -3.75 -1.98 0.80
CA GLU A 68 -4.64 -2.06 -0.36
C GLU A 68 -4.15 -3.07 -1.41
N ILE A 69 -2.84 -3.23 -1.56
CA ILE A 69 -2.27 -4.25 -2.48
C ILE A 69 -2.51 -5.68 -1.96
N ASP A 70 -2.46 -5.90 -0.65
CA ASP A 70 -2.74 -7.20 -0.05
C ASP A 70 -4.18 -7.67 -0.33
N HIS A 71 -5.16 -6.76 -0.33
CA HIS A 71 -6.55 -7.07 -0.72
C HIS A 71 -6.65 -7.64 -2.13
N LEU A 72 -5.83 -7.15 -3.07
CA LEU A 72 -5.80 -7.66 -4.45
C LEU A 72 -5.32 -9.12 -4.52
N SER A 73 -4.64 -9.60 -3.47
CA SER A 73 -4.16 -10.98 -3.33
C SER A 73 -5.01 -11.81 -2.37
N GLY A 74 -6.16 -11.32 -1.92
CA GLY A 74 -7.01 -11.99 -0.94
C GLY A 74 -6.42 -12.08 0.46
N LYS A 75 -5.41 -11.26 0.78
CA LYS A 75 -4.83 -11.15 2.12
C LYS A 75 -5.45 -9.96 2.83
N ILE A 76 -5.96 -10.16 4.04
CA ILE A 76 -6.60 -9.11 4.84
C ILE A 76 -5.86 -9.04 6.18
N ILE A 77 -5.11 -7.94 6.38
CA ILE A 77 -4.28 -7.53 7.55
C ILE A 77 -3.51 -8.63 8.28
#